data_AF-A0A2N0MJX6-F1
#
_entry.id   AF-A0A2N0MJX6-F1
#
_cell.length_a   1.000
_cell.length_b   1.000
_cell.length_c   1.000
_cell.angle_alpha   90.00
_cell.angle_beta   90.00
_cell.angle_gamma   90.00
#
_symmetry.space_group_name_H-M   'P 1'
#
loop_
_entity.id
_entity.type
_entity.pdbx_description
1 polymer ?
#
loop_
_entity_poly.entity_id
_entity_poly.type
_entity_poly.pdbx_seq_one_letter_code
_entity_poly.pdbx_strand_id
1 'polypeptide(L)'
;MSKREDSPQYSDEDLGRFETLMSIVELLRAPGGCPWDREQTHSSLKRNLLEESYEVLEAIDAEDAGALSEELGDLLVQVAFHTQIAKEEGEFDLADVLSKINGKLVRRHPHVFADETAGDAREVERNWEKIKQAERAEKGVQKSPVEGIPKDLPALTHAQLLQDRVGHAGFEWEEVSGVLDKLVEEVEELRQAETHEEKVLELGDVFFVLVNLARWLDIHAEDAVRQANRRFATRYRTMEELAAGRGQDFASLPLSEKETFWQEAKRMEKG
;
A
#
# COMPACT_ATOMS: atom_id res chain seq x y z
N MET A 1 -19.68 -6.53 38.96
CA MET A 1 -20.19 -5.99 37.68
C MET A 1 -21.11 -7.05 37.11
N SER A 2 -22.42 -6.80 37.10
CA SER A 2 -23.40 -7.73 36.55
C SER A 2 -23.17 -7.84 35.05
N LYS A 3 -22.93 -9.05 34.52
CA LYS A 3 -23.04 -9.28 33.07
C LYS A 3 -24.46 -8.82 32.68
N ARG A 4 -24.59 -7.98 31.65
CA ARG A 4 -25.91 -7.59 31.13
C ARG A 4 -26.59 -8.88 30.66
N GLU A 5 -27.74 -9.22 31.22
CA GLU A 5 -28.51 -10.43 30.85
C GLU A 5 -29.00 -10.38 29.39
N ASP A 6 -28.93 -9.21 28.74
CA ASP A 6 -29.37 -8.96 27.35
C ASP A 6 -28.21 -8.73 26.34
N SER A 7 -26.98 -9.16 26.65
CA SER A 7 -25.90 -9.07 25.65
C SER A 7 -26.20 -10.01 24.47
N PRO A 8 -26.16 -9.54 23.21
CA PRO A 8 -26.39 -10.39 22.06
C PRO A 8 -25.37 -11.54 22.04
N GLN A 9 -25.87 -12.75 21.79
CA GLN A 9 -25.06 -13.94 21.59
C GLN A 9 -24.92 -14.19 20.09
N TYR A 10 -23.70 -14.39 19.64
CA TYR A 10 -23.39 -14.71 18.24
C TYR A 10 -23.00 -16.18 18.15
N SER A 11 -23.65 -16.93 17.27
CA SER A 11 -23.18 -18.27 16.91
C SER A 11 -21.99 -18.18 15.95
N ASP A 12 -21.25 -19.28 15.77
CA ASP A 12 -20.17 -19.33 14.78
C ASP A 12 -20.65 -19.01 13.35
N GLU A 13 -21.89 -19.40 13.02
CA GLU A 13 -22.51 -19.06 11.72
C GLU A 13 -22.78 -17.55 11.60
N ASP A 14 -23.21 -16.91 12.68
CA ASP A 14 -23.43 -15.46 12.69
C ASP A 14 -22.11 -14.72 12.50
N LEU A 15 -21.02 -15.17 13.14
CA LEU A 15 -19.71 -14.53 13.05
C LEU A 15 -19.12 -14.54 11.63
N GLY A 16 -19.56 -15.45 10.75
CA GLY A 16 -19.13 -15.51 9.34
C GLY A 16 -19.81 -14.51 8.41
N ARG A 17 -20.69 -13.63 8.90
CA ARG A 17 -21.50 -12.71 8.08
C ARG A 17 -21.05 -11.26 8.21
N PHE A 18 -21.02 -10.54 7.08
CA PHE A 18 -20.64 -9.13 7.05
C PHE A 18 -21.63 -8.24 7.82
N GLU A 19 -22.92 -8.57 7.78
CA GLU A 19 -23.96 -7.86 8.53
C GLU A 19 -23.75 -7.97 10.05
N THR A 20 -23.16 -9.08 10.51
CA THR A 20 -22.83 -9.26 11.92
C THR A 20 -21.70 -8.33 12.34
N LEU A 21 -20.64 -8.19 11.53
CA LEU A 21 -19.58 -7.20 11.78
C LEU A 21 -20.16 -5.78 11.90
N MET A 22 -21.03 -5.39 10.97
CA MET A 22 -21.68 -4.06 11.01
C MET A 22 -22.50 -3.87 12.28
N SER A 23 -23.26 -4.89 12.69
CA SER A 23 -24.08 -4.86 13.90
C SER A 23 -23.24 -4.79 15.18
N ILE A 24 -22.09 -5.48 15.20
CA ILE A 24 -21.13 -5.42 16.30
C ILE A 24 -20.56 -4.00 16.42
N VAL A 25 -20.09 -3.39 15.32
CA VAL A 25 -19.53 -2.03 15.35
C VAL A 25 -20.57 -1.00 15.76
N GLU A 26 -21.81 -1.12 15.27
CA GLU A 26 -22.93 -0.28 15.73
C GLU A 26 -23.17 -0.41 17.24
N LEU A 27 -23.15 -1.63 17.78
CA LEU A 27 -23.30 -1.87 19.22
C LEU A 27 -22.12 -1.32 20.04
N LEU A 28 -20.88 -1.47 19.55
CA LEU A 28 -19.68 -0.93 20.19
C LEU A 28 -19.77 0.60 20.31
N ARG A 29 -20.34 1.27 19.30
CA ARG A 29 -20.49 2.73 19.27
C ARG A 29 -21.81 3.25 19.86
N ALA A 30 -22.78 2.39 20.13
CA ALA A 30 -24.05 2.79 20.74
C ALA A 30 -23.89 3.33 22.18
N PRO A 31 -24.85 4.11 22.72
CA PRO A 31 -24.87 4.47 24.13
C PRO A 31 -24.79 3.24 25.04
N GLY A 32 -23.80 3.21 25.92
CA GLY A 32 -23.53 2.05 26.78
C GLY A 32 -22.73 0.93 26.11
N GLY A 33 -22.23 1.14 24.89
CA GLY A 33 -21.18 0.35 24.24
C GLY A 33 -19.78 0.66 24.80
N CYS A 34 -18.74 0.41 24.01
CA CYS A 34 -17.35 0.61 24.41
C CYS A 34 -16.97 2.10 24.39
N PRO A 35 -16.47 2.67 25.51
CA PRO A 35 -16.09 4.07 25.56
C PRO A 35 -15.03 4.47 24.53
N TRP A 36 -14.04 3.60 24.28
CA TRP A 36 -12.97 3.88 23.33
C TRP A 36 -13.47 3.90 21.88
N ASP A 37 -14.30 2.92 21.51
CA ASP A 37 -14.88 2.83 20.14
C ASP A 37 -15.78 4.03 19.85
N ARG A 38 -16.52 4.50 20.85
CA ARG A 38 -17.40 5.68 20.75
C ARG A 38 -16.66 6.98 20.51
N GLU A 39 -15.47 7.13 21.08
CA GLU A 39 -14.67 8.35 20.93
C GLU A 39 -13.94 8.42 19.58
N GLN A 40 -13.92 7.33 18.81
CA GLN A 40 -13.27 7.32 17.50
C GLN A 40 -13.99 8.22 16.50
N THR A 41 -13.17 8.87 15.67
CA THR A 41 -13.57 9.73 14.55
C THR A 41 -12.85 9.26 13.29
N HIS A 42 -13.27 9.75 12.11
CA HIS A 42 -12.52 9.50 10.88
C HIS A 42 -11.05 9.90 10.99
N SER A 43 -10.74 10.97 11.73
CA SER A 43 -9.37 11.46 11.87
C SER A 43 -8.52 10.61 12.78
N SER A 44 -9.08 10.08 13.88
CA SER A 44 -8.32 9.24 14.82
C SER A 44 -8.01 7.86 14.25
N LEU A 45 -8.88 7.32 13.40
CA LEU A 45 -8.73 5.99 12.80
C LEU A 45 -7.76 5.94 11.61
N LYS A 46 -7.32 7.08 11.07
CA LYS A 46 -6.39 7.10 9.92
C LYS A 46 -5.11 6.31 10.17
N ARG A 47 -4.59 6.37 11.40
CA ARG A 47 -3.36 5.66 11.76
C ARG A 47 -3.58 4.14 11.71
N ASN A 48 -4.64 3.66 12.36
CA ASN A 48 -5.01 2.25 12.34
C ASN A 48 -5.23 1.74 10.92
N LEU A 49 -6.01 2.46 10.10
CA LEU A 49 -6.21 2.07 8.69
C LEU A 49 -4.89 1.92 7.93
N LEU A 50 -3.92 2.79 8.19
CA LEU A 50 -2.60 2.70 7.57
C LEU A 50 -1.82 1.49 8.10
N GLU A 51 -1.83 1.26 9.41
CA GLU A 51 -1.21 0.10 10.07
C GLU A 51 -1.77 -1.22 9.52
N GLU A 52 -3.09 -1.43 9.54
CA GLU A 52 -3.72 -2.66 9.01
C GLU A 52 -3.41 -2.86 7.52
N SER A 53 -3.33 -1.76 6.75
CA SER A 53 -2.96 -1.83 5.32
C SER A 53 -1.54 -2.36 5.14
N TYR A 54 -0.61 -2.00 6.04
CA TYR A 54 0.76 -2.48 6.00
C TYR A 54 0.87 -3.94 6.47
N GLU A 55 0.08 -4.34 7.46
CA GLU A 55 0.04 -5.72 7.96
C GLU A 55 -0.52 -6.68 6.90
N VAL A 56 -1.58 -6.29 6.17
CA VAL A 56 -2.03 -7.04 4.97
C VAL A 56 -0.92 -7.23 3.95
N LEU A 57 -0.17 -6.17 3.66
CA LEU A 57 0.94 -6.25 2.70
C LEU A 57 2.06 -7.16 3.24
N GLU A 58 2.37 -7.11 4.53
CA GLU A 58 3.35 -8.01 5.16
C GLU A 58 2.92 -9.49 5.07
N ALA A 59 1.63 -9.77 5.30
CA ALA A 59 1.07 -11.11 5.17
C ALA A 59 1.15 -11.64 3.73
N ILE A 60 0.88 -10.79 2.73
CA ILE A 60 1.08 -11.12 1.31
C ILE A 60 2.56 -11.43 1.04
N ASP A 61 3.47 -10.55 1.47
CA ASP A 61 4.92 -10.73 1.29
C ASP A 61 5.44 -12.00 1.98
N ALA A 62 4.79 -12.44 3.05
CA ALA A 62 5.12 -13.65 3.79
C ALA A 62 4.51 -14.92 3.20
N GLU A 63 3.64 -14.81 2.19
CA GLU A 63 2.79 -15.89 1.69
C GLU A 63 1.99 -16.59 2.81
N ASP A 64 1.65 -15.86 3.87
CA ASP A 64 0.93 -16.39 5.03
C ASP A 64 -0.58 -16.17 4.85
N ALA A 65 -1.26 -17.21 4.36
CA ALA A 65 -2.69 -17.18 4.13
C ALA A 65 -3.51 -17.02 5.43
N GLY A 66 -2.98 -17.47 6.57
CA GLY A 66 -3.64 -17.34 7.87
C GLY A 66 -3.63 -15.89 8.33
N ALA A 67 -2.44 -15.30 8.40
CA ALA A 67 -2.27 -13.88 8.71
C ALA A 67 -3.06 -13.01 7.70
N LEU A 68 -2.97 -13.29 6.40
CA LEU A 68 -3.70 -12.52 5.39
C LEU A 68 -5.21 -12.51 5.63
N SER A 69 -5.79 -13.64 6.07
CA SER A 69 -7.21 -13.70 6.39
C SER A 69 -7.58 -12.88 7.63
N GLU A 70 -6.69 -12.78 8.61
CA GLU A 70 -6.85 -11.98 9.84
C GLU A 70 -6.79 -10.49 9.50
N GLU A 71 -5.72 -10.06 8.83
CA GLU A 71 -5.48 -8.64 8.50
C GLU A 71 -6.52 -8.06 7.53
N LEU A 72 -7.05 -8.88 6.60
CA LEU A 72 -8.18 -8.48 5.75
C LEU A 72 -9.46 -8.25 6.58
N GLY A 73 -9.62 -8.99 7.68
CA GLY A 73 -10.69 -8.76 8.65
C GLY A 73 -10.53 -7.41 9.35
N ASP A 74 -9.32 -7.03 9.75
CA ASP A 74 -9.05 -5.75 10.38
C ASP A 74 -9.25 -4.57 9.42
N LEU A 75 -8.90 -4.72 8.14
CA LEU A 75 -9.31 -3.75 7.12
C LEU A 75 -10.84 -3.63 6.99
N LEU A 76 -11.58 -4.72 7.09
CA LEU A 76 -13.06 -4.67 7.08
C LEU A 76 -13.60 -3.94 8.31
N VAL A 77 -12.98 -4.11 9.49
CA VAL A 77 -13.33 -3.36 10.70
C VAL A 77 -13.17 -1.87 10.47
N GLN A 78 -12.09 -1.43 9.82
CA GLN A 78 -11.91 -0.01 9.48
C GLN A 78 -13.04 0.52 8.59
N VAL A 79 -13.43 -0.23 7.55
CA VAL A 79 -14.57 0.14 6.67
C VAL A 79 -15.87 0.23 7.48
N ALA A 80 -16.12 -0.73 8.37
CA ALA A 80 -17.29 -0.74 9.23
C ALA A 80 -17.33 0.47 10.18
N PHE A 81 -16.21 0.83 10.81
CA PHE A 81 -16.14 2.03 11.65
C PHE A 81 -16.39 3.32 10.89
N HIS A 82 -15.73 3.51 9.73
CA HIS A 82 -15.95 4.71 8.92
C HIS A 82 -17.39 4.82 8.42
N THR A 83 -18.01 3.72 8.00
CA THR A 83 -19.41 3.74 7.57
C THR A 83 -20.38 4.00 8.72
N GLN A 84 -20.10 3.45 9.91
CA GLN A 84 -20.92 3.69 11.09
C GLN A 84 -20.81 5.14 11.60
N ILE A 85 -19.61 5.73 11.63
CA ILE A 85 -19.41 7.15 11.98
C ILE A 85 -20.17 8.06 11.02
N ALA A 86 -20.07 7.82 9.71
CA ALA A 86 -20.76 8.63 8.72
C ALA A 86 -22.29 8.51 8.81
N LYS A 87 -22.80 7.32 9.16
CA LYS A 87 -24.22 7.08 9.40
C LYS A 87 -24.71 7.86 10.63
N GLU A 88 -23.92 7.89 11.71
CA GLU A 88 -24.23 8.67 12.93
C GLU A 88 -24.29 10.17 12.66
N GLU A 89 -23.46 10.67 11.75
CA GLU A 89 -23.40 12.08 11.34
C GLU A 89 -24.42 12.43 10.23
N GLY A 90 -25.12 11.45 9.67
CA GLY A 90 -26.10 11.63 8.60
C GLY A 90 -25.50 11.99 7.24
N GLU A 91 -24.22 11.63 7.01
CA GLU A 91 -23.50 11.98 5.78
C GLU A 91 -23.67 10.93 4.67
N PHE A 92 -23.45 9.65 5.01
CA PHE A 92 -23.64 8.50 4.13
C PHE A 92 -23.70 7.21 4.95
N ASP A 93 -24.16 6.12 4.34
CA ASP A 93 -24.17 4.80 4.96
C ASP A 93 -23.43 3.74 4.12
N LEU A 94 -23.48 2.49 4.59
CA LEU A 94 -22.90 1.35 3.88
C LEU A 94 -23.53 1.12 2.50
N ALA A 95 -24.83 1.35 2.33
CA ALA A 95 -25.51 1.17 1.05
C ALA A 95 -25.02 2.20 0.02
N ASP A 96 -24.72 3.43 0.45
CA ASP A 96 -24.07 4.43 -0.40
C ASP A 96 -22.68 4.00 -0.86
N VAL A 97 -21.87 3.46 0.05
CA VAL A 97 -20.52 2.95 -0.27
C VAL A 97 -20.60 1.81 -1.29
N LEU A 98 -21.44 0.81 -1.01
CA LEU A 98 -21.65 -0.35 -1.89
C LEU A 98 -22.17 0.07 -3.26
N SER A 99 -23.16 0.96 -3.32
CA SER A 99 -23.72 1.46 -4.58
C SER A 99 -22.65 2.18 -5.41
N LYS A 100 -21.80 2.99 -4.78
CA LYS A 100 -20.70 3.70 -5.46
C LYS A 100 -19.64 2.75 -6.02
N ILE A 101 -19.19 1.75 -5.25
CA ILE A 101 -18.16 0.81 -5.71
C ILE A 101 -18.72 -0.16 -6.75
N ASN A 102 -19.91 -0.73 -6.53
CA ASN A 102 -20.54 -1.67 -7.47
C ASN A 102 -20.83 -1.00 -8.80
N GLY A 103 -21.44 0.20 -8.78
CA GLY A 103 -21.67 0.96 -10.00
C GLY A 103 -20.37 1.30 -10.75
N LYS A 104 -19.30 1.63 -10.02
CA LYS A 104 -17.98 1.88 -10.61
C LYS A 104 -17.37 0.63 -11.24
N LEU A 105 -17.42 -0.51 -10.55
CA LEU A 105 -16.91 -1.79 -11.06
C LEU A 105 -17.65 -2.21 -12.32
N VAL A 106 -18.99 -2.16 -12.32
CA VAL A 106 -19.80 -2.47 -13.52
C VAL A 106 -19.43 -1.57 -14.70
N ARG A 107 -19.39 -0.24 -14.50
CA ARG A 107 -19.04 0.70 -15.57
C ARG A 107 -17.63 0.54 -16.11
N ARG A 108 -16.66 0.20 -15.26
CA ARG A 108 -15.24 0.06 -15.67
C ARG A 108 -14.92 -1.32 -16.24
N HIS A 109 -15.83 -2.28 -16.17
CA HIS A 109 -15.64 -3.61 -16.77
C HIS A 109 -16.68 -3.89 -17.87
N PRO A 110 -16.76 -3.05 -18.92
CA PRO A 110 -17.72 -3.27 -20.01
C PRO A 110 -17.46 -4.60 -20.74
N HIS A 111 -16.24 -5.13 -20.67
CA HIS A 111 -15.91 -6.46 -21.20
C HIS A 111 -16.46 -7.64 -20.38
N VAL A 112 -16.96 -7.39 -19.16
CA VAL A 112 -17.64 -8.39 -18.32
C VAL A 112 -19.15 -8.16 -18.31
N PHE A 113 -19.57 -6.89 -18.26
CA PHE A 113 -20.96 -6.50 -18.01
C PHE A 113 -21.69 -5.89 -19.22
N ALA A 114 -21.03 -5.79 -20.38
CA ALA A 114 -21.59 -5.27 -21.62
C ALA A 114 -20.99 -6.02 -22.84
N ASP A 115 -21.18 -5.47 -24.04
CA ASP A 115 -20.78 -6.11 -25.31
C ASP A 115 -19.38 -5.71 -25.81
N GLU A 116 -18.53 -5.12 -24.95
CA GLU A 116 -17.15 -4.83 -25.32
C GLU A 116 -16.26 -6.07 -25.17
N THR A 117 -15.15 -6.11 -25.90
CA THR A 117 -14.14 -7.17 -25.76
C THR A 117 -12.80 -6.54 -25.41
N ALA A 118 -12.04 -7.20 -24.53
CA ALA A 118 -10.64 -6.90 -24.30
C ALA A 118 -9.83 -8.19 -24.53
N GLY A 119 -8.81 -8.11 -25.38
CA GLY A 119 -7.98 -9.24 -25.77
C GLY A 119 -6.90 -9.60 -24.75
N ASP A 120 -6.46 -8.63 -23.94
CA ASP A 120 -5.45 -8.84 -22.89
C ASP A 120 -5.58 -7.82 -21.74
N ALA A 121 -4.79 -8.03 -20.68
CA ALA A 121 -4.78 -7.17 -19.49
C ALA A 121 -4.36 -5.72 -19.81
N ARG A 122 -3.42 -5.52 -20.75
CA ARG A 122 -2.97 -4.17 -21.15
C ARG A 122 -4.09 -3.40 -21.85
N GLU A 123 -4.93 -4.09 -22.62
CA GLU A 123 -6.11 -3.49 -23.23
C GLU A 123 -7.16 -3.11 -22.18
N VAL A 124 -7.38 -3.97 -21.17
CA VAL A 124 -8.26 -3.64 -20.04
C VAL A 124 -7.78 -2.37 -19.32
N GLU A 125 -6.49 -2.27 -19.01
CA GLU A 125 -5.91 -1.08 -18.35
C GLU A 125 -6.09 0.19 -19.18
N ARG A 126 -5.78 0.14 -20.48
CA ARG A 126 -6.01 1.29 -21.39
C ARG A 126 -7.48 1.72 -21.41
N ASN A 127 -8.41 0.76 -21.41
CA ASN A 127 -9.83 1.05 -21.38
C ASN A 127 -10.27 1.66 -20.05
N TRP A 128 -9.74 1.17 -18.92
CA TRP A 128 -9.96 1.77 -17.61
C TRP A 128 -9.52 3.22 -17.54
N GLU A 129 -8.35 3.56 -18.10
CA GLU A 129 -7.87 4.94 -18.12
C GLU A 129 -8.76 5.86 -18.97
N LYS A 130 -9.20 5.41 -20.14
CA LYS A 130 -10.15 6.17 -20.97
C LYS A 130 -11.46 6.44 -20.22
N ILE A 131 -12.02 5.42 -19.58
CA ILE A 131 -13.25 5.56 -18.78
C ILE A 131 -13.01 6.52 -17.60
N LYS A 132 -11.89 6.40 -16.88
CA LYS A 132 -11.50 7.31 -15.79
C LYS A 132 -11.41 8.76 -16.26
N GLN A 133 -10.85 9.01 -17.44
CA GLN A 133 -10.74 10.35 -18.02
C GLN A 133 -12.13 10.92 -18.37
N ALA A 134 -13.00 10.13 -19.00
CA ALA A 134 -14.38 10.53 -19.31
C ALA A 134 -15.18 10.88 -18.03
N GLU A 135 -15.11 10.03 -16.99
CA GLU A 135 -15.78 10.27 -15.70
C GLU A 135 -15.31 11.58 -15.02
N ARG A 136 -14.04 11.98 -15.21
CA ARG A 136 -13.52 13.25 -14.69
C ARG A 136 -14.02 14.45 -15.49
N ALA A 137 -14.05 14.32 -16.81
CA ALA A 137 -14.56 15.36 -17.71
C ALA A 137 -16.04 15.66 -17.44
N GLU A 138 -16.87 14.64 -17.25
CA GLU A 138 -18.29 14.80 -16.91
C GLU A 138 -18.52 15.54 -15.59
N LYS A 139 -17.61 15.40 -14.62
CA LYS A 139 -17.68 16.12 -13.33
C LYS A 139 -17.16 17.55 -13.41
N GLY A 140 -16.76 18.04 -14.59
CA GLY A 140 -16.17 19.36 -14.78
C GLY A 140 -14.79 19.51 -14.12
N VAL A 141 -14.13 18.41 -13.78
CA VAL A 141 -12.85 18.40 -13.07
C VAL A 141 -11.73 18.31 -14.10
N GLN A 142 -11.27 19.46 -14.61
CA GLN A 142 -9.98 19.55 -15.32
C GLN A 142 -8.88 19.75 -14.29
N LYS A 143 -8.34 18.64 -13.78
CA LYS A 143 -7.17 18.64 -12.90
C LYS A 143 -5.93 18.30 -13.69
N SER A 144 -4.82 18.94 -13.35
CA SER A 144 -3.51 18.55 -13.87
C SER A 144 -3.24 17.06 -13.57
N PRO A 145 -2.48 16.31 -14.41
CA PRO A 145 -2.12 14.92 -14.11
C PRO A 145 -1.47 14.76 -12.72
N VAL A 146 -0.77 15.79 -12.24
CA VAL A 146 -0.10 15.80 -10.93
C VAL A 146 -1.01 16.23 -9.76
N GLU A 147 -2.27 16.55 -10.01
CA GLU A 147 -3.22 16.95 -8.97
C GLU A 147 -4.08 15.78 -8.45
N GLY A 148 -4.46 15.83 -7.18
CA GLY A 148 -5.29 14.78 -6.55
C GLY A 148 -4.55 13.45 -6.35
N ILE A 149 -3.23 13.51 -6.21
CA ILE A 149 -2.43 12.44 -5.60
C ILE A 149 -2.50 12.65 -4.08
N PRO A 150 -2.86 11.62 -3.28
CA PRO A 150 -2.90 11.77 -1.83
C PRO A 150 -1.51 12.14 -1.28
N LYS A 151 -1.46 13.19 -0.46
CA LYS A 151 -0.20 13.73 0.07
C LYS A 151 0.46 12.82 1.13
N ASP A 152 -0.34 11.96 1.76
CA ASP A 152 0.11 11.08 2.83
C ASP A 152 0.67 9.74 2.30
N LEU A 153 0.78 9.58 0.97
CA LEU A 153 1.42 8.40 0.38
C LEU A 153 2.92 8.38 0.71
N PRO A 154 3.52 7.18 0.86
CA PRO A 154 4.97 7.02 0.85
C PRO A 154 5.59 7.69 -0.39
N ALA A 155 6.79 8.22 -0.22
CA ALA A 155 7.43 9.05 -1.24
C ALA A 155 7.61 8.31 -2.58
N LEU A 156 7.98 7.02 -2.56
CA LEU A 156 8.18 6.25 -3.78
C LEU A 156 6.85 5.95 -4.47
N THR A 157 5.81 5.56 -3.71
CA THR A 157 4.45 5.38 -4.25
C THR A 157 3.89 6.67 -4.82
N HIS A 158 4.10 7.80 -4.14
CA HIS A 158 3.69 9.11 -4.61
C HIS A 158 4.40 9.48 -5.92
N ALA A 159 5.71 9.30 -5.99
CA ALA A 159 6.50 9.55 -7.20
C ALA A 159 6.06 8.63 -8.35
N GLN A 160 5.81 7.35 -8.08
CA GLN A 160 5.40 6.38 -9.09
C GLN A 160 4.04 6.75 -9.67
N LEU A 161 3.06 7.06 -8.82
CA LEU A 161 1.72 7.48 -9.27
C LEU A 161 1.75 8.81 -10.04
N LEU A 162 2.66 9.72 -9.67
CA LEU A 162 2.88 10.96 -10.43
C LEU A 162 3.39 10.65 -11.83
N GLN A 163 4.41 9.79 -11.92
CA GLN A 163 5.04 9.38 -13.17
C GLN A 163 4.09 8.56 -14.06
N ASP A 164 3.29 7.66 -13.49
CA ASP A 164 2.23 6.95 -14.20
C ASP A 164 1.29 7.95 -14.88
N ARG A 165 0.79 8.93 -14.13
CA ARG A 165 -0.22 9.87 -14.65
C ARG A 165 0.33 10.78 -15.74
N VAL A 166 1.58 11.26 -15.61
CA VAL A 166 2.20 12.08 -16.66
C VAL A 166 2.57 11.25 -17.88
N GLY A 167 3.00 10.00 -17.69
CA GLY A 167 3.24 9.03 -18.79
C GLY A 167 1.97 8.79 -19.61
N HIS A 168 0.83 8.54 -18.94
CA HIS A 168 -0.48 8.43 -19.59
C HIS A 168 -0.93 9.72 -20.30
N ALA A 169 -0.43 10.88 -19.89
CA ALA A 169 -0.67 12.16 -20.56
C ALA A 169 0.29 12.41 -21.74
N GLY A 170 1.18 11.46 -22.06
CA GLY A 170 2.14 11.53 -23.16
C GLY A 170 3.51 12.09 -22.79
N PHE A 171 3.81 12.28 -21.50
CA PHE A 171 5.14 12.68 -21.03
C PHE A 171 5.93 11.44 -20.59
N GLU A 172 6.53 10.77 -21.57
CA GLU A 172 7.11 9.43 -21.45
C GLU A 172 8.30 9.28 -22.40
N TRP A 173 9.31 8.50 -22.02
CA TRP A 173 10.39 8.09 -22.92
C TRP A 173 9.89 7.07 -23.97
N GLU A 174 10.57 6.95 -25.12
CA GLU A 174 10.19 5.95 -26.12
C GLU A 174 10.66 4.54 -25.74
N GLU A 175 11.79 4.45 -25.03
CA GLU A 175 12.42 3.19 -24.62
C GLU A 175 13.09 3.31 -23.24
N VAL A 176 13.24 2.18 -22.56
CA VAL A 176 13.89 2.09 -21.23
C VAL A 176 15.35 2.58 -21.22
N SER A 177 16.03 2.54 -22.37
CA SER A 177 17.39 3.06 -22.55
C SER A 177 17.49 4.54 -22.15
N GLY A 178 16.51 5.35 -22.52
CA GLY A 178 16.47 6.77 -22.16
C GLY A 178 16.36 7.02 -20.65
N VAL A 179 15.69 6.11 -19.92
CA VAL A 179 15.58 6.19 -18.45
C VAL A 179 16.91 5.79 -17.79
N LEU A 180 17.59 4.78 -18.34
CA LEU A 180 18.91 4.36 -17.85
C LEU A 180 19.98 5.44 -18.10
N ASP A 181 19.95 6.08 -19.27
CA ASP A 181 20.84 7.20 -19.59
C ASP A 181 20.60 8.36 -18.62
N LYS A 182 19.34 8.69 -18.34
CA LYS A 182 18.99 9.72 -17.35
C LYS A 182 19.46 9.33 -15.93
N LEU A 183 19.37 8.06 -15.54
CA LEU A 183 19.89 7.61 -14.24
C LEU A 183 21.41 7.85 -14.13
N VAL A 184 22.16 7.60 -15.20
CA VAL A 184 23.61 7.86 -15.23
C VAL A 184 23.90 9.35 -15.13
N GLU A 185 23.10 10.18 -15.79
CA GLU A 185 23.17 11.64 -15.71
C GLU A 185 22.95 12.14 -14.27
N GLU A 186 21.83 11.77 -13.61
CA GLU A 186 21.53 12.19 -12.22
C GLU A 186 22.62 11.75 -11.23
N VAL A 187 23.19 10.54 -11.42
CA VAL A 187 24.29 10.06 -10.57
C VAL A 187 25.55 10.90 -10.77
N GLU A 188 25.82 11.37 -11.99
CA GLU A 188 26.96 12.24 -12.25
C GLU A 188 26.73 13.66 -11.71
N GLU A 189 25.51 14.20 -11.81
CA GLU A 189 25.13 15.48 -11.18
C GLU A 189 25.29 15.41 -9.66
N LEU A 190 24.83 14.33 -9.01
CA LEU A 190 25.04 14.07 -7.58
C LEU A 190 26.53 14.00 -7.20
N ARG A 191 27.40 13.49 -8.08
CA ARG A 191 28.85 13.44 -7.84
C ARG A 191 29.52 14.81 -7.95
N GLN A 192 28.97 15.69 -8.78
CA GLN A 192 29.46 17.05 -9.00
C GLN A 192 28.93 18.05 -7.97
N ALA A 193 27.82 17.73 -7.29
CA ALA A 193 27.25 18.54 -6.23
C ALA A 193 28.27 18.84 -5.11
N GLU A 194 28.53 20.12 -4.85
CA GLU A 194 29.54 20.55 -3.88
C GLU A 194 28.91 20.81 -2.51
N THR A 195 27.76 21.47 -2.51
CA THR A 195 27.04 21.87 -1.30
C THR A 195 26.12 20.76 -0.78
N HIS A 196 25.71 20.88 0.49
CA HIS A 196 24.74 19.94 1.06
C HIS A 196 23.36 20.07 0.40
N GLU A 197 22.95 21.29 0.06
CA GLU A 197 21.66 21.56 -0.57
C GLU A 197 21.57 20.93 -1.96
N GLU A 198 22.60 21.12 -2.80
CA GLU A 198 22.70 20.45 -4.10
C GLU A 198 22.66 18.92 -3.91
N LYS A 199 23.44 18.34 -3.00
CA LYS A 199 23.43 16.90 -2.75
C LYS A 199 22.05 16.34 -2.37
N VAL A 200 21.25 17.11 -1.63
CA VAL A 200 19.88 16.70 -1.26
C VAL A 200 18.97 16.71 -2.49
N LEU A 201 19.09 17.72 -3.34
CA LEU A 201 18.33 17.83 -4.59
C LEU A 201 18.67 16.68 -5.54
N GLU A 202 19.95 16.54 -5.90
CA GLU A 202 20.41 15.52 -6.86
C GLU A 202 20.12 14.10 -6.37
N LEU A 203 20.25 13.84 -5.05
CA LEU A 203 19.89 12.53 -4.49
C LEU A 203 18.38 12.26 -4.63
N GLY A 204 17.55 13.30 -4.49
CA GLY A 204 16.11 13.22 -4.74
C GLY A 204 15.80 12.86 -6.19
N ASP A 205 16.51 13.46 -7.15
CA ASP A 205 16.33 13.18 -8.57
C ASP A 205 16.81 11.78 -8.97
N VAL A 206 17.90 11.29 -8.37
CA VAL A 206 18.30 9.87 -8.47
C VAL A 206 17.16 8.93 -8.01
N PHE A 207 16.54 9.19 -6.85
CA PHE A 207 15.39 8.39 -6.41
C PHE A 207 14.22 8.51 -7.37
N PHE A 208 13.93 9.70 -7.88
CA PHE A 208 12.84 9.93 -8.82
C PHE A 208 13.03 9.14 -10.12
N VAL A 209 14.25 9.12 -10.68
CA VAL A 209 14.57 8.34 -11.88
C VAL A 209 14.58 6.84 -11.60
N LEU A 210 15.03 6.39 -10.43
CA LEU A 210 14.93 4.97 -10.02
C LEU A 210 13.48 4.49 -9.94
N VAL A 211 12.56 5.34 -9.45
CA VAL A 211 11.12 5.05 -9.46
C VAL A 211 10.61 4.95 -10.90
N ASN A 212 11.12 5.78 -11.82
CA ASN A 212 10.75 5.71 -13.23
C ASN A 212 11.23 4.41 -13.89
N LEU A 213 12.47 4.01 -13.59
CA LEU A 213 13.01 2.74 -14.03
C LEU A 213 12.18 1.56 -13.48
N ALA A 214 11.80 1.59 -12.20
CA ALA A 214 10.93 0.57 -11.62
C ALA A 214 9.60 0.46 -12.38
N ARG A 215 8.97 1.59 -12.71
CA ARG A 215 7.75 1.62 -13.52
C ARG A 215 7.94 1.02 -14.92
N TRP A 216 9.04 1.33 -15.62
CA TRP A 216 9.36 0.73 -16.92
C TRP A 216 9.59 -0.79 -16.85
N LEU A 217 10.06 -1.28 -15.71
CA LEU A 217 10.26 -2.69 -15.44
C LEU A 217 9.01 -3.39 -14.89
N ASP A 218 7.88 -2.68 -14.79
CA ASP A 218 6.63 -3.19 -14.19
C ASP A 218 6.81 -3.61 -12.72
N ILE A 219 7.61 -2.83 -11.98
CA ILE A 219 7.95 -3.04 -10.57
C ILE A 219 7.34 -1.92 -9.72
N HIS A 220 6.62 -2.29 -8.66
CA HIS A 220 6.17 -1.34 -7.66
C HIS A 220 7.35 -0.89 -6.78
N ALA A 221 7.72 0.38 -6.84
CA ALA A 221 8.98 0.89 -6.30
C ALA A 221 9.05 0.80 -4.77
N GLU A 222 7.98 1.20 -4.08
CA GLU A 222 7.88 1.11 -2.62
C GLU A 222 7.98 -0.34 -2.14
N ASP A 223 7.36 -1.26 -2.88
CA ASP A 223 7.34 -2.67 -2.53
C ASP A 223 8.72 -3.32 -2.74
N ALA A 224 9.39 -3.00 -3.84
CA ALA A 224 10.76 -3.45 -4.09
C ALA A 224 11.73 -3.07 -2.96
N VAL A 225 11.57 -1.86 -2.40
CA VAL A 225 12.35 -1.39 -1.25
C VAL A 225 11.94 -2.11 0.03
N ARG A 226 10.63 -2.29 0.30
CA ARG A 226 10.16 -3.09 1.44
C ARG A 226 10.74 -4.51 1.44
N GLN A 227 10.67 -5.20 0.30
CA GLN A 227 11.25 -6.53 0.16
C GLN A 227 12.77 -6.50 0.38
N ALA A 228 13.47 -5.48 -0.13
CA ALA A 228 14.91 -5.33 0.11
C ALA A 228 15.24 -5.14 1.60
N ASN A 229 14.45 -4.34 2.32
CA ASN A 229 14.57 -4.15 3.76
C ASN A 229 14.34 -5.46 4.53
N ARG A 230 13.31 -6.23 4.17
CA ARG A 230 13.00 -7.53 4.78
C ARG A 230 14.14 -8.53 4.60
N ARG A 231 14.70 -8.64 3.39
CA ARG A 231 15.88 -9.48 3.12
C ARG A 231 17.10 -9.03 3.93
N PHE A 232 17.34 -7.73 4.00
CA PHE A 232 18.46 -7.20 4.78
C PHE A 232 18.30 -7.55 6.27
N ALA A 233 17.14 -7.29 6.86
CA ALA A 233 16.86 -7.58 8.26
C ALA A 233 16.97 -9.08 8.57
N THR A 234 16.44 -9.93 7.69
CA THR A 234 16.53 -11.39 7.83
C THR A 234 17.99 -11.84 7.82
N ARG A 235 18.78 -11.40 6.83
CA ARG A 235 20.20 -11.74 6.74
C ARG A 235 20.98 -11.24 7.96
N TYR A 236 20.72 -10.01 8.40
CA TYR A 236 21.40 -9.45 9.57
C TYR A 236 21.15 -10.28 10.83
N ARG A 237 19.90 -10.67 11.10
CA ARG A 237 19.56 -11.58 12.22
C ARG A 237 20.26 -12.93 12.08
N THR A 238 20.26 -13.53 10.90
CA THR A 238 20.97 -14.80 10.65
C THR A 238 22.47 -14.65 10.92
N MET A 239 23.09 -13.52 10.58
CA MET A 239 24.49 -13.28 10.90
C MET A 239 24.74 -13.24 12.41
N GLU A 240 23.85 -12.59 13.17
CA GLU A 240 23.92 -12.54 14.64
C GLU A 240 23.78 -13.94 15.24
N GLU A 241 22.83 -14.74 14.75
CA GLU A 241 22.62 -16.12 15.17
C GLU A 241 23.83 -17.02 14.86
N LEU A 242 24.40 -16.90 13.66
CA LEU A 242 25.59 -17.66 13.26
C LEU A 242 26.81 -17.28 14.12
N ALA A 243 27.00 -16.00 14.41
CA ALA A 243 28.10 -15.53 15.26
C ALA A 243 27.91 -16.02 16.70
N ALA A 244 26.71 -15.90 17.26
CA ALA A 244 26.38 -16.39 18.59
C ALA A 244 26.58 -17.91 18.69
N GLY A 245 26.15 -18.68 17.67
CA GLY A 245 26.38 -20.13 17.58
C GLY A 245 27.85 -20.53 17.53
N ARG A 246 28.75 -19.61 17.12
CA ARG A 246 30.21 -19.77 17.13
C ARG A 246 30.87 -19.20 18.39
N GLY A 247 30.10 -18.70 19.35
CA GLY A 247 30.61 -18.06 20.56
C GLY A 247 31.32 -16.72 20.28
N GLN A 248 31.01 -16.07 19.16
CA GLN A 248 31.56 -14.78 18.78
C GLN A 248 30.55 -13.66 19.10
N ASP A 249 31.03 -12.55 19.64
CA ASP A 249 30.24 -11.33 19.76
C ASP A 249 30.20 -10.60 18.42
N PHE A 250 29.06 -10.68 17.73
CA PHE A 250 28.89 -10.11 16.40
C PHE A 250 29.19 -8.60 16.35
N ALA A 251 28.83 -7.85 17.39
CA ALA A 251 28.94 -6.40 17.40
C ALA A 251 30.41 -5.94 17.30
N SER A 252 31.32 -6.65 17.99
CA SER A 252 32.75 -6.34 18.04
C SER A 252 33.56 -6.85 16.84
N LEU A 253 32.96 -7.65 15.95
CA LEU A 253 33.66 -8.15 14.76
C LEU A 253 34.00 -7.03 13.76
N PRO A 254 35.18 -7.11 13.10
CA PRO A 254 35.51 -6.22 12.00
C PRO A 254 34.60 -6.47 10.79
N LEU A 255 34.46 -5.47 9.93
CA LEU A 255 33.58 -5.54 8.76
C LEU A 255 33.93 -6.73 7.84
N SER A 256 35.21 -7.08 7.69
CA SER A 256 35.64 -8.23 6.89
C SER A 256 35.10 -9.57 7.41
N GLU A 257 34.98 -9.72 8.72
CA GLU A 257 34.40 -10.93 9.33
C GLU A 257 32.87 -10.89 9.26
N LYS A 258 32.25 -9.73 9.47
CA LYS A 258 30.81 -9.53 9.24
C LYS A 258 30.43 -9.87 7.79
N GLU A 259 31.23 -9.47 6.80
CA GLU A 259 31.00 -9.82 5.39
C GLU A 259 31.03 -11.34 5.16
N THR A 260 31.86 -12.08 5.90
CA THR A 260 31.88 -13.55 5.82
C THR A 260 30.54 -14.15 6.27
N PHE A 261 30.00 -13.66 7.38
CA PHE A 261 28.65 -14.03 7.85
C PHE A 261 27.56 -13.61 6.87
N TRP A 262 27.66 -12.42 6.26
CA TRP A 262 26.70 -11.95 5.26
C TRP A 262 26.62 -12.88 4.06
N GLN A 263 27.77 -13.31 3.51
CA GLN A 263 27.81 -14.26 2.41
C GLN A 263 27.28 -15.64 2.80
N GLU A 264 27.45 -16.05 4.06
CA GLU A 264 26.88 -17.28 4.58
C GLU A 264 25.35 -17.21 4.71
N ALA A 265 24.82 -16.15 5.31
CA ALA A 265 23.38 -15.88 5.39
C ALA A 265 22.73 -15.86 4.00
N LYS A 266 23.38 -15.22 3.01
CA LYS A 266 22.93 -15.21 1.61
C LYS A 266 22.88 -16.60 0.97
N ARG A 267 23.74 -17.54 1.37
CA ARG A 267 23.71 -18.92 0.85
C ARG A 267 22.59 -19.73 1.48
N MET A 268 22.29 -19.50 2.76
CA MET A 268 21.21 -20.18 3.47
C MET A 268 19.82 -19.76 2.99
N GLU A 269 19.64 -18.50 2.57
CA GLU A 269 18.36 -18.00 2.02
C GLU A 269 18.08 -18.52 0.59
N LYS A 270 19.13 -18.87 -0.17
CA LYS A 270 19.01 -19.31 -1.57
C LYS A 270 18.83 -20.83 -1.76
N GLY A 271 18.95 -21.61 -0.68
CA GLY A 271 18.82 -23.07 -0.68
C GLY A 271 17.55 -23.49 0.00
#